data_AF-A0A059LM83-F1
#
_entry.id   AF-A0A059LM83-F1
#
_cell.length_a   1.000
_cell.length_b   1.000
_cell.length_c   1.000
_cell.angle_alpha   90.00
_cell.angle_beta   90.00
_cell.angle_gamma   90.00
#
_symmetry.space_group_name_H-M   'P 1'
#
loop_
_entity.id
_entity.type
_entity.pdbx_description
1 polymer ?
#
loop_
_entity_poly.entity_id
_entity_poly.type
_entity_poly.pdbx_seq_one_letter_code
_entity_poly.pdbx_strand_id
1 'polypeptide(L)'
;MSAAMSETDAFELFIPGRVCLFGEHSDWAGAACKCVECGSWFVVSILAFRHNPSAINPPRRTHPWIVPGETLVATLDQGLHARVTFLSERKVEVVSTPAAGPAQSTTLPLEASALASLAREGGYWSYVAGVLYLLAERWDLPHGLRIDNYATTLPAGAGLSSSAAVC
;
A
#
# COMPACT_ATOMS: atom_id res chain seq x y z
N MET A 1 15.80 -25.00 -16.92
CA MET A 1 17.01 -24.14 -16.95
C MET A 1 16.54 -22.73 -16.67
N SER A 2 16.64 -22.29 -15.40
CA SER A 2 16.23 -20.93 -15.01
C SER A 2 17.32 -19.97 -15.44
N ALA A 3 17.01 -18.99 -16.27
CA ALA A 3 17.93 -17.91 -16.57
C ALA A 3 18.18 -17.14 -15.28
N ALA A 4 19.43 -17.06 -14.84
CA ALA A 4 19.82 -16.19 -13.74
C ALA A 4 19.64 -14.74 -14.24
N MET A 5 18.54 -14.08 -13.83
CA MET A 5 18.33 -12.66 -14.09
C MET A 5 19.43 -11.90 -13.36
N SER A 6 20.23 -11.11 -14.10
CA SER A 6 21.35 -10.38 -13.50
C SER A 6 20.84 -9.17 -12.73
N GLU A 7 21.60 -8.74 -11.73
CA GLU A 7 21.39 -7.54 -10.89
C GLU A 7 21.33 -6.21 -11.70
N THR A 8 21.38 -6.30 -13.03
CA THR A 8 21.42 -5.21 -14.01
C THR A 8 20.08 -4.96 -14.70
N ASP A 9 19.11 -5.88 -14.59
CA ASP A 9 17.78 -5.69 -15.18
C ASP A 9 16.97 -4.71 -14.32
N ALA A 10 16.95 -3.46 -14.77
CA ALA A 10 16.18 -2.37 -14.19
C ALA A 10 14.90 -2.13 -14.98
N PHE A 11 13.78 -1.98 -14.27
CA PHE A 11 12.49 -1.62 -14.85
C PHE A 11 12.12 -0.21 -14.43
N GLU A 12 11.75 0.62 -15.41
CA GLU A 12 11.21 1.95 -15.16
C GLU A 12 9.69 1.86 -15.03
N LEU A 13 9.17 2.45 -13.96
CA LEU A 13 7.75 2.49 -13.63
C LEU A 13 7.29 3.94 -13.49
N PHE A 14 6.15 4.23 -14.12
CA PHE A 14 5.40 5.45 -13.86
C PHE A 14 4.04 5.06 -13.28
N ILE A 15 3.75 5.56 -12.08
CA ILE A 15 2.47 5.36 -11.40
C ILE A 15 1.73 6.71 -11.43
N PRO A 16 0.71 6.87 -12.29
CA PRO A 16 -0.02 8.12 -12.36
C PRO A 16 -0.82 8.35 -11.08
N GLY A 17 -0.90 9.60 -10.65
CA GLY A 17 -1.92 9.99 -9.67
C GLY A 17 -3.32 9.90 -10.25
N ARG A 18 -4.31 10.06 -9.39
CA ARG A 18 -5.71 10.11 -9.79
C ARG A 18 -6.43 11.27 -9.12
N VAL A 19 -7.43 11.80 -9.81
CA VAL A 19 -8.43 12.71 -9.24
C VAL A 19 -9.78 12.00 -9.23
N CYS A 20 -10.50 12.11 -8.12
CA CYS A 20 -11.88 11.66 -8.05
C CYS A 20 -12.77 12.78 -8.61
N LEU A 21 -13.50 12.49 -9.69
CA LEU A 21 -14.45 13.43 -10.30
C LEU A 21 -15.82 13.35 -9.62
N PHE A 22 -16.27 12.14 -9.29
CA PHE A 22 -17.54 11.89 -8.61
C PHE A 22 -17.46 10.65 -7.73
N GLY A 23 -18.30 10.63 -6.70
CA GLY A 23 -18.48 9.46 -5.84
C GLY A 23 -17.31 9.21 -4.89
N GLU A 24 -16.50 10.24 -4.59
CA GLU A 24 -15.52 10.14 -3.51
C GLU A 24 -16.25 9.72 -2.24
N HIS A 25 -15.71 8.72 -1.55
CA HIS A 25 -16.30 8.12 -0.35
C HIS A 25 -17.54 7.25 -0.54
N SER A 26 -18.08 7.13 -1.75
CA SER A 26 -19.16 6.17 -2.03
C SER A 26 -18.63 4.75 -2.19
N ASP A 27 -17.37 4.61 -2.60
CA ASP A 27 -16.63 3.35 -2.74
C ASP A 27 -16.16 2.77 -1.39
N TRP A 28 -16.50 3.42 -0.27
CA TRP A 28 -16.05 3.00 1.05
C TRP A 28 -16.61 1.64 1.45
N ALA A 29 -15.68 0.75 1.79
CA ALA A 29 -15.94 -0.38 2.64
C ALA A 29 -16.00 0.10 4.11
N GLY A 30 -17.07 0.79 4.51
CA GLY A 30 -17.29 1.11 5.92
C GLY A 30 -17.59 -0.17 6.71
N ALA A 31 -16.73 -0.55 7.65
CA ALA A 31 -17.08 -1.55 8.66
C ALA A 31 -17.59 -0.80 9.90
N ALA A 32 -18.86 -1.05 10.27
CA ALA A 32 -19.37 -0.63 11.57
C ALA A 32 -18.82 -1.60 12.62
N CYS A 33 -17.86 -1.15 13.43
CA CYS A 33 -17.34 -1.94 14.54
C CYS A 33 -18.04 -1.50 15.83
N LYS A 34 -18.64 -2.45 16.54
CA LYS A 34 -19.15 -2.21 17.89
C LYS A 34 -17.98 -2.30 18.87
N CYS A 35 -17.73 -1.25 19.65
CA CYS A 35 -16.76 -1.32 20.72
C CYS A 35 -17.23 -2.34 21.76
N VAL A 36 -16.38 -3.32 22.06
CA VAL A 36 -16.71 -4.42 22.99
C VAL A 36 -16.76 -3.93 24.44
N GLU A 37 -16.04 -2.86 24.77
CA GLU A 37 -16.00 -2.28 26.12
C GLU A 37 -17.17 -1.34 26.43
N CYS A 38 -17.55 -0.45 25.50
CA CYS A 38 -18.59 0.55 25.76
C CYS A 38 -19.89 0.35 24.98
N GLY A 39 -19.95 -0.62 24.08
CA GLY A 39 -21.15 -0.95 23.30
C GLY A 39 -21.51 0.05 22.20
N SER A 40 -20.78 1.16 22.08
CA SER A 40 -21.01 2.18 21.05
C SER A 40 -20.57 1.71 19.67
N TRP A 41 -21.30 2.15 18.65
CA TRP A 41 -21.00 1.90 17.24
C TRP A 41 -20.01 2.95 16.71
N PHE A 42 -18.94 2.50 16.09
CA PHE A 42 -17.97 3.35 15.41
C PHE A 42 -17.92 2.95 13.93
N VAL A 43 -17.97 3.95 13.05
CA VAL A 43 -17.64 3.74 11.63
C VAL A 43 -16.12 3.76 11.54
N VAL A 44 -15.53 2.59 11.33
CA VAL A 44 -14.08 2.47 11.14
C VAL A 44 -13.82 2.57 9.65
N SER A 45 -13.17 3.67 9.23
CA SER A 45 -12.49 3.73 7.94
C SER A 45 -11.50 2.57 7.89
N ILE A 46 -11.65 1.65 6.94
CA ILE A 46 -10.67 0.59 6.73
C ILE A 46 -9.36 1.24 6.28
N LEU A 47 -8.50 1.50 7.24
CA LEU A 47 -7.05 1.66 7.13
C LEU A 47 -6.36 1.45 8.50
N ALA A 48 -7.06 0.85 9.47
CA ALA A 48 -6.52 0.56 10.80
C ALA A 48 -6.25 -0.94 10.95
N PHE A 49 -4.99 -1.33 10.85
CA PHE A 49 -4.49 -2.55 11.47
C PHE A 49 -4.81 -2.50 12.97
N ARG A 50 -5.83 -3.22 13.43
CA ARG A 50 -5.92 -3.63 14.84
C ARG A 50 -6.42 -5.07 14.98
N HIS A 51 -5.51 -5.89 15.48
CA HIS A 51 -5.71 -6.90 16.52
C HIS A 51 -6.86 -7.92 16.41
N ASN A 52 -7.26 -8.36 15.21
CA ASN A 52 -7.90 -9.67 15.04
C ASN A 52 -7.94 -10.09 13.56
N PRO A 53 -7.04 -10.95 13.07
CA PRO A 53 -7.06 -11.40 11.67
C PRO A 53 -8.32 -12.20 11.30
N SER A 54 -9.10 -12.67 12.27
CA SER A 54 -10.38 -13.35 12.05
C SER A 54 -11.61 -12.43 11.98
N ALA A 55 -11.48 -11.12 12.26
CA ALA A 55 -12.64 -10.23 12.42
C ALA A 55 -12.87 -9.20 11.30
N ILE A 56 -11.93 -9.04 10.35
CA ILE A 56 -12.11 -8.11 9.24
C ILE A 56 -12.61 -8.89 8.03
N ASN A 57 -13.91 -9.18 8.01
CA ASN A 57 -14.58 -9.56 6.77
C ASN A 57 -14.90 -8.28 5.99
N PRO A 58 -14.65 -8.22 4.67
CA PRO A 58 -15.09 -7.09 3.86
C PRO A 58 -16.60 -6.89 4.05
N PRO A 59 -17.12 -5.65 4.08
CA PRO A 59 -18.49 -5.36 4.51
C PRO A 59 -19.57 -6.07 3.69
N ARG A 60 -19.29 -6.51 2.46
CA ARG A 60 -20.25 -7.34 1.69
C ARG A 60 -20.37 -8.79 2.16
N ARG A 61 -19.40 -9.31 2.91
CA ARG A 61 -19.50 -10.63 3.54
C ARG A 61 -20.39 -10.63 4.79
N THR A 62 -20.49 -9.50 5.48
CA THR A 62 -21.32 -9.34 6.69
C THR A 62 -22.62 -8.58 6.45
N HIS A 63 -22.65 -7.67 5.47
CA HIS A 63 -23.77 -6.79 5.13
C HIS A 63 -24.00 -6.75 3.59
N PRO A 64 -24.48 -7.84 2.98
CA PRO A 64 -24.66 -7.95 1.53
C PRO A 64 -25.71 -6.99 0.94
N TRP A 65 -26.53 -6.36 1.78
CA TRP A 65 -27.56 -5.39 1.37
C TRP A 65 -27.01 -3.98 1.14
N ILE A 66 -25.75 -3.68 1.52
CA ILE A 66 -25.13 -2.40 1.20
C ILE A 66 -24.89 -2.35 -0.31
N VAL A 67 -25.59 -1.44 -0.98
CA VAL A 67 -25.44 -1.23 -2.42
C VAL A 67 -24.02 -0.71 -2.69
N PRO A 68 -23.31 -1.26 -3.69
CA PRO A 68 -21.99 -0.75 -4.06
C PRO A 68 -22.09 0.72 -4.45
N GLY A 69 -21.23 1.58 -3.89
CA GLY A 69 -21.05 2.91 -4.46
C GLY A 69 -20.25 2.85 -5.74
N GLU A 70 -20.36 3.92 -6.52
CA GLU A 70 -19.71 4.09 -7.81
C GLU A 70 -18.85 5.35 -7.76
N THR A 71 -17.59 5.24 -8.19
CA THR A 71 -16.69 6.38 -8.29
C THR A 71 -16.22 6.56 -9.72
N LEU A 72 -16.20 7.80 -10.18
CA LEU A 72 -15.57 8.20 -11.44
C LEU A 72 -14.23 8.83 -11.12
N VAL A 73 -13.15 8.22 -11.61
CA VAL A 73 -11.78 8.69 -11.42
C VAL A 73 -11.12 8.97 -12.75
N ALA A 74 -10.25 9.96 -12.79
CA ALA A 74 -9.40 10.26 -13.93
C ALA A 74 -7.92 10.20 -13.52
N THR A 75 -7.08 9.62 -14.36
CA THR A 75 -5.62 9.60 -14.16
C THR A 75 -5.01 10.93 -14.53
N LEU A 76 -3.90 11.26 -13.87
CA LEU A 76 -3.10 12.45 -14.15
C LEU A 76 -1.84 12.09 -14.93
N ASP A 77 -1.25 13.10 -15.58
CA ASP A 77 0.10 13.03 -16.14
C ASP A 77 1.19 13.30 -15.08
N GLN A 78 0.80 13.71 -13.86
CA GLN A 78 1.66 13.71 -12.68
C GLN A 78 1.53 12.39 -11.90
N GLY A 79 2.61 11.96 -11.23
CA GLY A 79 2.67 10.67 -10.57
C GLY A 79 3.98 10.40 -9.84
N LEU A 80 4.23 9.13 -9.56
CA LEU A 80 5.48 8.62 -9.02
C LEU A 80 6.28 8.00 -10.15
N HIS A 81 7.57 8.31 -10.19
CA HIS A 81 8.52 7.66 -11.06
C HIS A 81 9.42 6.78 -10.20
N ALA A 82 9.53 5.51 -10.55
CA ALA A 82 10.30 4.54 -9.81
C ALA A 82 11.13 3.66 -10.71
N ARG A 83 12.35 3.37 -10.26
CA ARG A 83 13.21 2.35 -10.85
C ARG A 83 13.21 1.13 -9.95
N VAL A 84 12.95 -0.04 -10.52
CA VAL A 84 12.98 -1.31 -9.79
C VAL A 84 14.12 -2.18 -10.29
N THR A 85 14.95 -2.68 -9.38
CA THR A 85 16.01 -3.64 -9.68
C THR A 85 15.88 -4.88 -8.80
N PHE A 86 16.22 -6.04 -9.34
CA PHE A 86 16.27 -7.28 -8.55
C PHE A 86 17.50 -7.28 -7.63
N LEU A 87 17.33 -7.88 -6.45
CA LEU A 87 18.40 -8.14 -5.49
C LEU A 87 18.54 -9.65 -5.29
N SER A 88 19.77 -10.12 -5.10
CA SER A 88 20.03 -11.53 -4.78
C SER A 88 19.60 -11.91 -3.35
N GLU A 89 19.63 -10.96 -2.42
CA GLU A 89 19.19 -11.15 -1.04
C GLU A 89 17.67 -11.01 -0.92
N ARG A 90 17.04 -11.79 -0.03
CA ARG A 90 15.58 -11.73 0.22
C ARG A 90 15.20 -10.53 1.10
N LYS A 91 15.36 -9.34 0.55
CA LYS A 91 15.02 -8.05 1.17
C LYS A 91 14.41 -7.10 0.16
N VAL A 92 13.68 -6.10 0.66
CA VAL A 92 13.19 -4.99 -0.14
C VAL A 92 13.83 -3.71 0.34
N GLU A 93 14.54 -3.03 -0.54
CA GLU A 93 15.03 -1.67 -0.31
C GLU A 93 14.07 -0.69 -0.95
N VAL A 94 13.60 0.30 -0.19
CA VAL A 94 12.67 1.30 -0.71
C VAL A 94 13.27 2.67 -0.48
N VAL A 95 13.32 3.47 -1.54
CA VAL A 95 13.61 4.91 -1.50
C VAL A 95 12.35 5.63 -1.92
N SER A 96 11.95 6.65 -1.17
CA SER A 96 10.81 7.51 -1.45
C SER A 96 11.28 8.95 -1.51
N THR A 97 11.19 9.55 -2.70
CA THR A 97 11.52 10.96 -2.93
C THR A 97 10.21 11.76 -3.04
N PRO A 98 9.83 12.52 -2.00
CA PRO A 98 8.61 13.31 -2.05
C PRO A 98 8.77 14.51 -2.99
N ALA A 99 7.65 15.11 -3.40
CA ALA A 99 7.65 16.34 -4.22
C ALA A 99 8.32 17.53 -3.50
N ALA A 100 8.27 17.54 -2.18
CA ALA A 100 8.96 18.51 -1.34
C ALA A 100 9.47 17.81 -0.07
N GLY A 101 10.71 18.14 0.32
CA GLY A 101 11.39 17.56 1.47
C GLY A 101 12.47 16.54 1.09
N PRO A 102 13.23 16.04 2.08
CA PRO A 102 14.29 15.08 1.84
C PRO A 102 13.73 13.71 1.45
N ALA A 103 14.49 12.98 0.63
CA ALA A 103 14.21 11.56 0.37
C ALA A 103 14.38 10.74 1.67
N GLN A 104 13.54 9.73 1.81
CA GLN A 104 13.60 8.77 2.91
C GLN A 104 13.82 7.37 2.34
N SER A 105 14.51 6.52 3.08
CA SER A 105 14.71 5.13 2.67
C SER A 105 14.60 4.16 3.83
N THR A 106 14.31 2.90 3.51
CA THR A 106 14.30 1.80 4.45
C THR A 106 14.67 0.49 3.75
N THR A 107 15.12 -0.48 4.53
CA THR A 107 15.35 -1.85 4.09
C THR A 107 14.49 -2.78 4.93
N LEU A 108 13.68 -3.60 4.28
CA LEU A 108 12.74 -4.51 4.89
C LEU A 108 13.12 -5.95 4.55
N PRO A 109 13.38 -6.82 5.54
CA PRO A 109 13.58 -8.24 5.24
C PRO A 109 12.27 -8.82 4.69
N LEU A 110 12.35 -9.70 3.69
CA LEU A 110 11.19 -10.47 3.22
C LEU A 110 10.89 -11.64 4.18
N GLU A 111 10.68 -11.29 5.44
CA GLU A 111 10.32 -12.20 6.53
C GLU A 111 8.95 -11.80 7.08
N ALA A 112 8.00 -12.73 7.04
CA ALA A 112 6.61 -12.48 7.42
C ALA A 112 6.49 -11.88 8.85
N SER A 113 7.26 -12.37 9.81
CA SER A 113 7.18 -11.92 11.21
C SER A 113 7.64 -10.47 11.39
N ALA A 114 8.75 -10.08 10.75
CA ALA A 114 9.27 -8.72 10.76
C ALA A 114 8.35 -7.75 10.04
N LEU A 115 7.87 -8.11 8.84
CA LEU A 115 6.95 -7.27 8.06
C LEU A 115 5.63 -7.05 8.79
N ALA A 116 5.06 -8.10 9.40
CA ALA A 116 3.83 -8.00 10.17
C ALA A 116 4.00 -7.16 11.45
N SER A 117 5.19 -7.13 12.04
CA SER A 117 5.47 -6.30 13.22
C SER A 117 5.53 -4.82 12.83
N LEU A 118 6.32 -4.46 11.82
CA LEU A 118 6.42 -3.09 11.31
C LEU A 118 5.08 -2.56 10.75
N ALA A 119 4.29 -3.41 10.11
CA ALA A 119 2.95 -3.05 9.65
C ALA A 119 2.02 -2.63 10.80
N ARG A 120 2.22 -3.16 12.01
CA ARG A 120 1.40 -2.87 13.20
C ARG A 120 1.88 -1.66 14.00
N GLU A 121 3.16 -1.30 13.90
CA GLU A 121 3.74 -0.14 14.60
C GLU A 121 3.07 1.18 14.18
N GLY A 122 2.60 1.24 12.93
CA GLY A 122 2.12 2.48 12.33
C GLY A 122 3.28 3.42 11.98
N GLY A 123 3.05 4.30 11.00
CA GLY A 123 4.06 5.21 10.50
C GLY A 123 4.24 5.12 9.00
N TYR A 124 5.26 5.81 8.50
CA TYR A 124 5.45 6.03 7.05
C TYR A 124 5.63 4.73 6.26
N TRP A 125 6.39 3.77 6.81
CA TRP A 125 6.72 2.51 6.13
C TRP A 125 5.75 1.35 6.44
N SER A 126 4.82 1.51 7.38
CA SER A 126 3.92 0.43 7.78
C SER A 126 3.01 -0.02 6.65
N TYR A 127 2.67 0.88 5.72
CA TYR A 127 1.84 0.54 4.57
C TYR A 127 2.59 -0.35 3.58
N VAL A 128 3.84 0.01 3.25
CA VAL A 128 4.75 -0.81 2.43
C VAL A 128 4.98 -2.18 3.08
N ALA A 129 5.24 -2.20 4.39
CA ALA A 129 5.44 -3.44 5.15
C ALA A 129 4.20 -4.35 5.11
N GLY A 130 2.99 -3.78 5.21
CA GLY A 130 1.74 -4.51 5.11
C GLY A 130 1.52 -5.16 3.74
N VAL A 131 1.83 -4.45 2.65
CA VAL A 131 1.75 -5.00 1.29
C VAL A 131 2.76 -6.12 1.10
N LEU A 132 4.03 -5.90 1.49
CA LEU A 132 5.07 -6.92 1.40
C LEU A 132 4.73 -8.16 2.24
N TYR A 133 4.13 -7.99 3.42
CA TYR A 133 3.65 -9.10 4.24
C TYR A 133 2.62 -9.94 3.48
N LEU A 134 1.62 -9.32 2.86
CA LEU A 134 0.61 -10.02 2.07
C LEU A 134 1.22 -10.74 0.85
N LEU A 135 2.21 -10.11 0.20
CA LEU A 135 2.91 -10.73 -0.92
C LEU A 135 3.71 -11.95 -0.47
N ALA A 136 4.49 -11.82 0.60
CA ALA A 136 5.34 -12.89 1.13
C ALA A 136 4.54 -14.08 1.70
N GLU A 137 3.35 -13.84 2.25
CA GLU A 137 2.45 -14.91 2.73
C GLU A 137 1.78 -15.68 1.59
N ARG A 138 1.51 -15.00 0.47
CA ARG A 138 0.74 -15.59 -0.63
C ARG A 138 1.61 -16.17 -1.75
N TRP A 139 2.83 -15.67 -1.93
CA TRP A 139 3.75 -16.11 -2.98
C TRP A 139 5.15 -16.35 -2.42
N ASP A 140 5.82 -17.36 -2.97
CA ASP A 140 7.25 -17.56 -2.71
C ASP A 140 8.05 -16.55 -3.54
N LEU A 141 8.66 -15.58 -2.85
CA LEU A 141 9.48 -14.53 -3.45
C LEU A 141 10.96 -14.94 -3.36
N PRO A 142 11.56 -15.47 -4.44
CA PRO A 142 12.93 -15.99 -4.43
C PRO A 142 14.00 -14.89 -4.46
N HIS A 143 13.62 -13.68 -4.87
CA HIS A 143 14.52 -12.54 -5.03
C HIS A 143 14.02 -11.34 -4.24
N GLY A 144 14.96 -10.51 -3.80
CA GLY A 144 14.65 -9.20 -3.27
C GLY A 144 14.45 -8.17 -4.37
N LEU A 145 14.06 -6.97 -3.96
CA LEU A 145 13.81 -5.85 -4.85
C LEU A 145 14.37 -4.57 -4.26
N ARG A 146 14.95 -3.71 -5.09
CA ARG A 146 15.14 -2.31 -4.75
C ARG A 146 14.13 -1.49 -5.56
N ILE A 147 13.33 -0.71 -4.86
CA ILE A 147 12.32 0.19 -5.43
C ILE A 147 12.79 1.61 -5.13
N ASP A 148 13.31 2.28 -6.14
CA ASP A 148 13.80 3.65 -6.04
C ASP A 148 12.79 4.62 -6.64
N ASN A 149 11.86 5.13 -5.82
CA ASN A 149 11.03 6.26 -6.21
C ASN A 149 11.88 7.54 -6.19
N TYR A 150 12.50 7.83 -7.34
CA TYR A 150 13.44 8.92 -7.51
C TYR A 150 12.77 10.28 -7.79
N ALA A 151 11.49 10.30 -8.18
CA ALA A 151 10.75 11.53 -8.38
C ALA A 151 9.25 11.37 -8.11
N THR A 152 8.66 12.33 -7.42
CA THR A 152 7.21 12.46 -7.22
C THR A 152 6.77 13.82 -7.73
N THR A 153 5.91 13.84 -8.74
CA THR A 153 5.37 15.08 -9.34
C THR A 153 3.98 15.43 -8.83
N LEU A 154 3.40 14.59 -7.95
CA LEU A 154 2.10 14.85 -7.35
C LEU A 154 2.16 16.00 -6.33
N PRO A 155 1.26 16.99 -6.43
CA PRO A 155 1.09 18.02 -5.41
C PRO A 155 0.81 17.41 -4.04
N ALA A 156 1.62 17.79 -3.05
CA ALA A 156 1.43 17.35 -1.67
C ALA A 156 0.08 17.86 -1.11
N GLY A 157 -0.65 17.00 -0.39
CA GLY A 157 -1.88 17.38 0.30
C GLY A 157 -3.12 17.59 -0.59
N ALA A 158 -3.05 17.28 -1.88
CA ALA A 158 -4.13 17.56 -2.83
C ALA A 158 -5.20 16.45 -2.99
N GLY A 159 -5.23 15.43 -2.11
CA GLY A 159 -6.19 14.33 -2.22
C GLY A 159 -5.98 13.40 -3.43
N LEU A 160 -4.83 13.50 -4.09
CA LEU A 160 -4.55 12.79 -5.36
C LEU A 160 -4.12 11.32 -5.20
N SER A 161 -4.45 10.72 -4.05
CA SER A 161 -4.17 9.32 -3.72
C SER A 161 -2.68 8.93 -3.75
N SER A 162 -1.78 9.82 -3.34
CA SER A 162 -0.33 9.55 -3.31
C SER A 162 0.04 8.32 -2.48
N SER A 163 -0.65 8.05 -1.36
CA SER A 163 -0.44 6.84 -0.56
C SER A 163 -0.91 5.56 -1.23
N ALA A 164 -1.91 5.63 -2.13
CA ALA A 164 -2.34 4.49 -2.93
C ALA A 164 -1.42 4.26 -4.13
N ALA A 165 -0.83 5.31 -4.69
CA ALA A 165 0.14 5.20 -5.79
C ALA A 165 1.50 4.61 -5.35
N VAL A 166 1.81 4.65 -4.05
CA VAL A 166 3.00 4.01 -3.46
C VAL A 166 2.85 2.49 -3.33
N CYS A 167 1.64 1.93 -3.41
CA CYS A 167 1.35 0.52 -3.16
C CYS A 167 0.90 -0.24 -4.41
#